data_AF-A0A385FYA8-F1
#
_entry.id   AF-A0A385FYA8-F1
#
_cell.length_a   1.000
_cell.length_b   1.000
_cell.length_c   1.000
_cell.angle_alpha   90.00
_cell.angle_beta   90.00
_cell.angle_gamma   90.00
#
_symmetry.space_group_name_H-M   'P 1'
#
loop_
_entity.id
_entity.type
_entity.pdbx_description
1 polymer ?
#
loop_
_entity_poly.entity_id
_entity_poly.type
_entity_poly.pdbx_seq_one_letter_code
_entity_poly.pdbx_strand_id
1 'polypeptide(L)'
;MSISARSFNEWLATTGLPDGASQLSKLLGMKRTTLHNQRIRGRIAVPTVIAAARAAQLNPLDVLGTFEPYAALGQERTPVTDTELLSQVSYVDVLVHLMSRIRADFARTLGGVAMSPIPFDDSVRNWIDAIDPGSIRQHISEHGGIALSNLSSQLAENRLDPELAILASQFAGVDSSSGLVVSGLVTDREAGWPLYGRENALSELGDVELIDLVSARLASLRRKTKKQVDADDAAVNYLESLG
;
A
#
# COMPACT_ATOMS: atom_id res chain seq x y z
N MET A 1 -5.16 8.71 11.20
CA MET A 1 -5.57 10.06 11.62
C MET A 1 -5.21 11.08 10.52
N SER A 2 -4.92 12.34 10.85
CA SER A 2 -4.84 13.46 9.89
C SER A 2 -3.88 14.53 10.41
N ILE A 3 -3.29 15.32 9.51
CA ILE A 3 -2.38 16.42 9.84
C ILE A 3 -3.18 17.66 10.27
N SER A 4 -2.65 18.47 11.19
CA SER A 4 -3.31 19.70 11.60
C SER A 4 -3.39 20.68 10.42
N ALA A 5 -4.55 21.32 10.22
CA ALA A 5 -4.69 22.31 9.14
C ALA A 5 -3.75 23.51 9.32
N ARG A 6 -3.42 23.84 10.58
CA ARG A 6 -2.46 24.90 10.89
C ARG A 6 -1.08 24.55 10.35
N SER A 7 -0.52 23.42 10.77
CA SER A 7 0.82 22.98 10.34
C SER A 7 0.87 22.80 8.83
N PHE A 8 -0.19 22.28 8.22
CA PHE A 8 -0.27 22.17 6.76
C PHE A 8 -0.23 23.53 6.06
N ASN A 9 -0.97 24.53 6.55
CA ASN A 9 -0.95 25.88 5.96
C ASN A 9 0.39 26.60 6.19
N GLU A 10 1.03 26.40 7.35
CA GLU A 10 2.37 26.92 7.64
C GLU A 10 3.39 26.34 6.65
N TRP A 11 3.36 25.02 6.40
CA TRP A 11 4.17 24.37 5.37
C TRP A 11 3.82 24.88 3.96
N LEU A 12 2.53 25.01 3.62
CA LEU A 12 2.10 25.45 2.30
C LEU A 12 2.69 26.83 1.95
N ALA A 13 2.72 27.75 2.91
CA ALA A 13 3.27 29.09 2.75
C ALA A 13 4.78 29.10 2.38
N THR A 14 5.52 28.01 2.65
CA THR A 14 6.95 27.90 2.29
C THR A 14 7.17 27.30 0.90
N THR A 15 6.14 26.73 0.26
CA THR A 15 6.28 25.98 -1.01
C THR A 15 6.00 26.82 -2.27
N GLY A 16 5.44 28.02 -2.11
CA GLY A 16 4.99 28.84 -3.24
C GLY A 16 3.73 28.31 -3.94
N LEU A 17 3.09 27.26 -3.39
CA LEU A 17 1.80 26.78 -3.87
C LEU A 17 0.68 27.80 -3.54
N PRO A 18 -0.44 27.78 -4.29
CA PRO A 18 -1.55 28.69 -4.01
C PRO A 18 -2.18 28.44 -2.64
N ASP A 19 -2.31 29.49 -1.83
CA ASP A 19 -2.96 29.41 -0.52
C ASP A 19 -4.49 29.28 -0.61
N GLY A 20 -5.08 29.81 -1.69
CA GLY A 20 -6.53 29.85 -1.89
C GLY A 20 -7.12 28.45 -2.12
N ALA A 21 -8.12 28.06 -1.32
CA ALA A 21 -8.73 26.74 -1.39
C ALA A 21 -9.27 26.37 -2.80
N SER A 22 -9.74 27.34 -3.56
CA SER A 22 -10.20 27.12 -4.94
C SER A 22 -9.06 26.71 -5.86
N GLN A 23 -8.00 27.53 -5.92
CA GLN A 23 -6.84 27.29 -6.78
C GLN A 23 -6.10 26.03 -6.37
N LEU A 24 -5.87 25.83 -5.06
CA LEU A 24 -5.23 24.64 -4.54
C LEU A 24 -6.03 23.38 -4.88
N SER A 25 -7.35 23.36 -4.62
CA SER A 25 -8.15 22.16 -4.93
C SER A 25 -8.11 21.76 -6.41
N LYS A 26 -8.07 22.75 -7.32
CA LYS A 26 -7.92 22.52 -8.76
C LYS A 26 -6.54 21.93 -9.09
N LEU A 27 -5.48 22.48 -8.51
CA LEU A 27 -4.12 21.97 -8.68
C LEU A 27 -3.97 20.52 -8.18
N LEU A 28 -4.58 20.21 -7.03
CA LEU A 28 -4.52 18.88 -6.42
C LEU A 28 -5.49 17.86 -7.04
N GLY A 29 -6.28 18.26 -8.05
CA GLY A 29 -7.25 17.37 -8.69
C GLY A 29 -8.39 16.90 -7.77
N MET A 30 -8.76 17.67 -6.75
CA MET A 30 -9.80 17.30 -5.77
C MET A 30 -10.96 18.29 -5.70
N LYS A 31 -12.08 17.85 -5.13
CA LYS A 31 -13.24 18.72 -4.92
C LYS A 31 -12.89 19.85 -3.96
N ARG A 32 -13.18 21.10 -4.36
CA ARG A 32 -13.01 22.30 -3.52
C ARG A 32 -13.65 22.15 -2.13
N THR A 33 -14.85 21.58 -2.08
CA THR A 33 -15.59 21.35 -0.83
C THR A 33 -14.86 20.40 0.10
N THR A 34 -14.17 19.38 -0.42
CA THR A 34 -13.38 18.45 0.38
C THR A 34 -12.23 19.17 1.08
N LEU A 35 -11.40 19.92 0.34
CA LEU A 35 -10.28 20.66 0.91
C LEU A 35 -10.75 21.74 1.90
N HIS A 36 -11.82 22.46 1.56
CA HIS A 36 -12.40 23.46 2.43
C HIS A 36 -12.89 22.86 3.75
N ASN A 37 -13.61 21.73 3.71
CA ASN A 37 -14.10 21.04 4.89
C ASN A 37 -12.97 20.50 5.75
N GLN A 38 -11.91 19.94 5.14
CA GLN A 38 -10.71 19.51 5.87
C GLN A 38 -10.07 20.68 6.63
N ARG A 39 -9.90 21.83 5.97
CA ARG A 39 -9.34 23.04 6.59
C ARG A 39 -10.20 23.57 7.74
N ILE A 40 -11.52 23.69 7.55
CA ILE A 40 -12.45 24.17 8.60
C ILE A 40 -12.47 23.23 9.80
N ARG A 41 -12.42 21.92 9.57
CA ARG A 41 -12.36 20.90 10.64
C ARG A 41 -11.00 20.85 11.33
N GLY A 42 -10.02 21.64 10.89
CA GLY A 42 -8.68 21.67 11.44
C GLY A 42 -7.85 20.42 11.11
N ARG A 43 -8.31 19.58 10.17
CA ARG A 43 -7.76 18.23 9.93
C ARG A 43 -7.62 17.95 8.43
N ILE A 44 -6.38 17.81 7.98
CA ILE A 44 -5.99 17.56 6.59
C ILE A 44 -5.67 16.08 6.42
N ALA A 45 -6.28 15.44 5.43
CA ALA A 45 -6.05 14.03 5.16
C ALA A 45 -4.66 13.82 4.55
N VAL A 46 -3.97 12.72 4.91
CA VAL A 46 -2.65 12.37 4.36
C VAL A 46 -2.60 12.39 2.83
N PRO A 47 -3.58 11.84 2.08
CA PRO A 47 -3.59 11.94 0.61
C PRO A 47 -3.57 13.39 0.09
N THR A 48 -4.10 14.35 0.85
CA THR A 48 -4.09 15.77 0.47
C THR A 48 -2.69 16.37 0.60
N VAL A 49 -1.95 16.00 1.65
CA VAL A 49 -0.56 16.42 1.84
C VAL A 49 0.35 15.79 0.78
N ILE A 50 0.16 14.50 0.48
CA ILE A 50 0.89 13.80 -0.58
C ILE A 50 0.65 14.47 -1.95
N ALA A 51 -0.62 14.77 -2.29
CA ALA A 51 -0.94 15.46 -3.53
C ALA A 51 -0.28 16.86 -3.60
N ALA A 52 -0.25 17.59 -2.49
CA ALA A 52 0.41 18.90 -2.42
C ALA A 52 1.93 18.79 -2.56
N ALA A 53 2.57 17.80 -1.92
CA ALA A 53 4.00 17.54 -2.07
C ALA A 53 4.37 17.28 -3.55
N ARG A 54 3.62 16.41 -4.22
CA ARG A 54 3.79 16.14 -5.67
C ARG A 54 3.60 17.38 -6.52
N ALA A 55 2.59 18.21 -6.22
CA ALA A 55 2.36 19.46 -6.94
C ALA A 55 3.51 20.48 -6.76
N ALA A 56 4.18 20.45 -5.60
CA ALA A 56 5.39 21.22 -5.33
C ALA A 56 6.68 20.55 -5.85
N GLN A 57 6.59 19.39 -6.54
CA GLN A 57 7.72 18.58 -6.99
C GLN A 57 8.67 18.14 -5.86
N LEU A 58 8.10 17.94 -4.66
CA LEU A 58 8.81 17.45 -3.48
C LEU A 58 8.49 15.96 -3.26
N ASN A 59 9.43 15.22 -2.68
CA ASN A 59 9.18 13.84 -2.28
C ASN A 59 8.10 13.82 -1.17
N PRO A 60 6.99 13.09 -1.33
CA PRO A 60 5.91 13.06 -0.34
C PRO A 60 6.33 12.55 1.04
N LEU A 61 7.28 11.62 1.11
CA LEU A 61 7.75 11.06 2.38
C LEU A 61 8.55 12.09 3.18
N ASP A 62 9.44 12.82 2.52
CA ASP A 62 10.22 13.89 3.16
C ASP A 62 9.28 14.98 3.71
N VAL A 63 8.25 15.36 2.95
CA VAL A 63 7.22 16.31 3.38
C VAL A 63 6.40 15.76 4.56
N LEU A 64 5.92 14.52 4.47
CA LEU A 64 5.16 13.90 5.56
C LEU A 64 6.00 13.83 6.85
N GLY A 65 7.30 13.53 6.71
CA GLY A 65 8.27 13.51 7.80
C GLY A 65 8.42 14.82 8.57
N THR A 66 8.00 15.96 8.01
CA THR A 66 8.00 17.25 8.72
C THR A 66 6.86 17.40 9.72
N PHE A 67 5.84 16.55 9.66
CA PHE A 67 4.70 16.57 10.56
C PHE A 67 4.88 15.54 11.67
N GLU A 68 4.68 15.95 12.93
CA GLU A 68 4.97 15.15 14.12
C GLU A 68 4.41 13.71 14.10
N PRO A 69 3.13 13.46 13.67
CA PRO A 69 2.60 12.08 13.65
C PRO A 69 3.30 11.15 12.65
N TYR A 70 4.05 11.73 11.71
CA TYR A 70 4.67 11.06 10.59
C TYR A 70 6.19 11.26 10.57
N ALA A 71 6.78 11.77 11.66
CA ALA A 71 8.21 12.09 11.74
C ALA A 71 9.13 10.89 11.41
N ALA A 72 8.67 9.67 11.67
CA ALA A 72 9.38 8.44 11.29
C ALA A 72 9.64 8.33 9.77
N LEU A 73 8.79 8.92 8.93
CA LEU A 73 8.96 8.93 7.47
C LEU A 73 10.06 9.87 6.97
N GLY A 74 10.49 10.83 7.81
CA GLY A 74 11.57 11.78 7.51
C GLY A 74 12.95 11.32 7.98
N GLN A 75 13.06 10.13 8.55
CA GLN A 75 14.32 9.55 9.00
C GLN A 75 15.10 8.92 7.83
N GLU A 76 16.35 8.53 8.08
CA GLU A 76 17.13 7.79 7.09
C GLU A 76 16.41 6.48 6.73
N ARG A 77 16.19 6.28 5.43
CA ARG A 77 15.44 5.13 4.92
C ARG A 77 16.26 3.87 5.05
N THR A 78 15.66 2.84 5.62
CA THR A 78 16.26 1.50 5.62
C THR A 78 15.99 0.85 4.25
N PRO A 79 16.96 0.13 3.66
CA PRO A 79 16.70 -0.62 2.43
C PRO A 79 15.53 -1.59 2.59
N VAL A 80 14.64 -1.63 1.60
CA VAL A 80 13.55 -2.60 1.53
C VAL A 80 14.13 -4.02 1.49
N THR A 81 13.54 -4.92 2.26
CA THR A 81 13.98 -6.32 2.33
C THR A 81 13.46 -7.14 1.15
N ASP A 82 14.12 -8.26 0.83
CA ASP A 82 13.64 -9.18 -0.21
C ASP A 82 12.27 -9.76 0.15
N THR A 83 12.02 -10.02 1.44
CA THR A 83 10.72 -10.48 1.93
C THR A 83 9.62 -9.46 1.63
N GLU A 84 9.88 -8.17 1.83
CA GLU A 84 8.95 -7.10 1.45
C GLU A 84 8.76 -7.02 -0.06
N LEU A 85 9.83 -7.12 -0.85
CA LEU A 85 9.76 -7.09 -2.32
C LEU A 85 8.91 -8.26 -2.86
N LEU A 86 9.16 -9.48 -2.38
CA LEU A 86 8.43 -10.69 -2.75
C LEU A 86 6.96 -10.64 -2.31
N SER A 87 6.67 -9.96 -1.19
CA SER A 87 5.28 -9.71 -0.76
C SER A 87 4.48 -8.95 -1.83
N GLN A 88 5.17 -8.12 -2.63
CA GLN A 88 4.61 -7.28 -3.69
C GLN A 88 4.77 -7.89 -5.09
N VAL A 89 4.84 -9.23 -5.17
CA VAL A 89 4.73 -9.99 -6.42
C VAL A 89 3.33 -10.59 -6.51
N SER A 90 2.58 -10.26 -7.57
CA SER A 90 1.22 -10.78 -7.76
C SER A 90 1.22 -12.26 -8.16
N TYR A 91 0.06 -12.92 -8.07
CA TYR A 91 -0.08 -14.30 -8.52
C TYR A 91 0.22 -14.45 -10.03
N VAL A 92 -0.07 -13.42 -10.83
CA VAL A 92 0.22 -13.44 -12.27
C VAL A 92 1.72 -13.37 -12.50
N ASP A 93 2.39 -12.43 -11.84
CA ASP A 93 3.83 -12.20 -12.00
C ASP A 93 4.65 -13.44 -11.60
N VAL A 94 4.32 -14.07 -10.46
CA VAL A 94 5.03 -15.27 -10.00
C VAL A 94 4.80 -16.47 -10.93
N LEU A 95 3.59 -16.62 -11.49
CA LEU A 95 3.29 -17.69 -12.46
C LEU A 95 4.03 -17.47 -13.79
N VAL A 96 4.08 -16.23 -14.27
CA VAL A 96 4.84 -15.85 -15.47
C VAL A 96 6.33 -16.18 -15.27
N HIS A 97 6.87 -15.86 -14.10
CA HIS A 97 8.26 -16.17 -13.77
C HIS A 97 8.52 -17.68 -13.69
N LEU A 98 7.66 -18.45 -13.00
CA LEU A 98 7.76 -19.91 -12.94
C LEU A 98 7.73 -20.55 -14.34
N MET A 99 6.75 -20.17 -15.17
CA MET A 99 6.63 -20.68 -16.54
C MET A 99 7.88 -20.38 -17.38
N SER A 100 8.41 -19.16 -17.26
CA SER A 100 9.62 -18.75 -17.96
C SER A 100 10.85 -19.55 -17.53
N ARG A 101 10.92 -19.95 -16.25
CA ARG A 101 12.00 -20.79 -15.72
C ARG A 101 11.92 -22.24 -16.18
N ILE A 102 10.72 -22.79 -16.33
CA ILE A 102 10.51 -24.18 -16.78
C ILE A 102 10.82 -24.33 -18.28
N ARG A 103 10.51 -23.32 -19.10
CA ARG A 103 10.60 -23.42 -20.57
C ARG A 103 11.12 -22.15 -21.24
N ALA A 104 12.21 -22.30 -21.99
CA ALA A 104 12.83 -21.19 -22.73
C ALA A 104 11.94 -20.57 -23.82
N ASP A 105 10.99 -21.32 -24.39
CA ASP A 105 10.01 -20.75 -25.32
C ASP A 105 8.97 -19.89 -24.61
N PHE A 106 8.54 -20.25 -23.40
CA PHE A 106 7.72 -19.38 -22.56
C PHE A 106 8.47 -18.13 -22.16
N ALA A 107 9.74 -18.24 -21.77
CA ALA A 107 10.57 -17.06 -21.47
C ALA A 107 10.63 -16.09 -22.66
N ARG A 108 10.76 -16.59 -23.90
CA ARG A 108 10.76 -15.73 -25.10
C ARG A 108 9.41 -15.07 -25.37
N THR A 109 8.31 -15.78 -25.14
CA THR A 109 6.96 -15.24 -25.34
C THR A 109 6.54 -14.26 -24.24
N LEU A 110 6.99 -14.49 -23.00
CA LEU A 110 6.58 -13.72 -21.82
C LEU A 110 7.60 -12.66 -21.37
N GLY A 111 8.86 -12.72 -21.84
CA GLY A 111 10.01 -11.98 -21.32
C GLY A 111 9.99 -10.44 -21.47
N GLY A 112 8.85 -9.86 -21.84
CA GLY A 112 8.61 -8.41 -21.85
C GLY A 112 7.40 -7.99 -21.02
N VAL A 113 6.77 -8.89 -20.26
CA VAL A 113 5.64 -8.54 -19.39
C VAL A 113 6.18 -7.78 -18.18
N ALA A 114 5.83 -6.50 -18.10
CA ALA A 114 6.16 -5.69 -16.93
C ALA A 114 5.43 -6.22 -15.70
N MET A 115 6.08 -6.14 -14.53
CA MET A 115 5.47 -6.50 -13.26
C MET A 115 4.20 -5.69 -13.01
N SER A 116 3.22 -6.33 -12.39
CA SER A 116 1.99 -5.66 -11.99
C SER A 116 2.29 -4.44 -11.11
N PRO A 117 1.58 -3.32 -11.29
CA PRO A 117 1.78 -2.13 -10.46
C PRO A 117 1.36 -2.39 -9.01
N ILE A 118 1.96 -1.67 -8.08
CA ILE A 118 1.56 -1.66 -6.67
C ILE A 118 0.59 -0.49 -6.45
N PRO A 119 -0.53 -0.67 -5.73
CA PRO A 119 -1.00 -1.94 -5.16
C PRO A 119 -1.80 -2.77 -6.17
N PHE A 120 -1.69 -4.09 -6.06
CA PHE A 120 -2.62 -5.08 -6.60
C PHE A 120 -3.46 -5.69 -5.48
N ASP A 121 -4.42 -6.54 -5.82
CA ASP A 121 -5.26 -7.25 -4.85
C ASP A 121 -4.41 -7.99 -3.79
N ASP A 122 -4.80 -7.88 -2.51
CA ASP A 122 -4.09 -8.45 -1.35
C ASP A 122 -2.68 -7.85 -1.05
N SER A 123 -2.22 -6.79 -1.75
CA SER A 123 -0.90 -6.15 -1.50
C SER A 123 -0.64 -5.87 -0.02
N VAL A 124 -1.61 -5.25 0.66
CA VAL A 124 -1.50 -4.89 2.08
C VAL A 124 -1.44 -6.14 2.96
N ARG A 125 -2.29 -7.14 2.68
CA ARG A 125 -2.32 -8.39 3.46
C ARG A 125 -1.01 -9.16 3.29
N ASN A 126 -0.54 -9.32 2.06
CA ASN A 126 0.70 -10.02 1.75
C ASN A 126 1.90 -9.35 2.43
N TRP A 127 1.95 -8.01 2.44
CA TRP A 127 2.99 -7.27 3.14
C TRP A 127 2.93 -7.52 4.66
N ILE A 128 1.77 -7.34 5.29
CA ILE A 128 1.60 -7.60 6.72
C ILE A 128 2.01 -9.03 7.10
N ASP A 129 1.62 -10.04 6.30
CA ASP A 129 2.01 -11.43 6.53
C ASP A 129 3.51 -11.67 6.35
N ALA A 130 4.13 -10.97 5.40
CA ALA A 130 5.56 -11.10 5.12
C ALA A 130 6.44 -10.50 6.22
N ILE A 131 6.04 -9.36 6.77
CA ILE A 131 6.82 -8.65 7.80
C ILE A 131 6.47 -9.09 9.23
N ASP A 132 5.52 -10.00 9.43
CA ASP A 132 5.03 -10.36 10.77
C ASP A 132 6.07 -11.15 11.57
N PRO A 133 6.59 -10.63 12.70
CA PRO A 133 7.44 -11.41 13.60
C PRO A 133 6.65 -12.42 14.46
N GLY A 134 5.31 -12.51 14.29
CA GLY A 134 4.42 -13.50 14.89
C GLY A 134 3.19 -12.94 15.62
N SER A 135 3.04 -11.62 15.71
CA SER A 135 1.93 -10.96 16.43
C SER A 135 1.59 -9.55 15.95
N ILE A 136 1.98 -9.17 14.73
CA ILE A 136 1.84 -7.80 14.21
C ILE A 136 0.39 -7.31 14.25
N ARG A 137 -0.58 -8.18 13.94
CA ARG A 137 -2.01 -7.82 13.95
C ARG A 137 -2.51 -7.50 15.36
N GLN A 138 -2.06 -8.26 16.35
CA GLN A 138 -2.36 -8.03 17.75
C GLN A 138 -1.73 -6.71 18.20
N HIS A 139 -0.46 -6.49 17.85
CA HIS A 139 0.26 -5.26 18.15
C HIS A 139 -0.43 -4.02 17.56
N ILE A 140 -0.83 -4.06 16.29
CA ILE A 140 -1.59 -3.00 15.62
C ILE A 140 -2.92 -2.76 16.32
N SER A 141 -3.62 -3.80 16.75
CA SER A 141 -4.90 -3.67 17.45
C SER A 141 -4.74 -2.95 18.79
N GLU A 142 -3.75 -3.37 19.58
CA GLU A 142 -3.47 -2.85 20.92
C GLU A 142 -2.96 -1.41 20.89
N HIS A 143 -2.01 -1.10 20.00
CA HIS A 143 -1.33 0.19 19.97
C HIS A 143 -1.96 1.18 18.98
N GLY A 144 -2.69 0.68 17.97
CA GLY A 144 -3.42 1.50 17.00
C GLY A 144 -4.84 1.86 17.45
N GLY A 145 -5.32 1.30 18.57
CA GLY A 145 -6.63 1.61 19.13
C GLY A 145 -7.80 1.15 18.25
N ILE A 146 -7.59 0.11 17.43
CA ILE A 146 -8.63 -0.47 16.58
C ILE A 146 -8.87 -1.92 16.95
N ALA A 147 -10.12 -2.38 16.85
CA ALA A 147 -10.43 -3.79 17.02
C ALA A 147 -9.83 -4.64 15.88
N LEU A 148 -9.42 -5.88 16.16
CA LEU A 148 -8.97 -6.84 15.15
C LEU A 148 -9.97 -7.07 14.02
N SER A 149 -11.27 -6.98 14.30
CA SER A 149 -12.33 -7.07 13.28
C SER A 149 -12.28 -5.89 12.30
N ASN A 150 -12.01 -4.68 12.78
CA ASN A 150 -11.83 -3.50 11.94
C ASN A 150 -10.56 -3.63 11.09
N LEU A 151 -9.44 -4.04 11.69
CA LEU A 151 -8.20 -4.32 10.94
C LEU A 151 -8.44 -5.37 9.85
N SER A 152 -9.12 -6.46 10.18
CA SER A 152 -9.46 -7.52 9.24
C SER A 152 -10.30 -7.01 8.06
N SER A 153 -11.26 -6.12 8.32
CA SER A 153 -12.04 -5.45 7.28
C SER A 153 -11.18 -4.57 6.39
N GLN A 154 -10.31 -3.73 6.96
CA GLN A 154 -9.38 -2.90 6.17
C GLN A 154 -8.49 -3.76 5.26
N LEU A 155 -7.90 -4.83 5.79
CA LEU A 155 -7.07 -5.76 5.02
C LEU A 155 -7.87 -6.48 3.93
N ALA A 156 -9.14 -6.80 4.16
CA ALA A 156 -10.01 -7.38 3.15
C ALA A 156 -10.34 -6.41 2.00
N GLU A 157 -10.31 -5.11 2.27
CA GLU A 157 -10.51 -4.04 1.29
C GLU A 157 -9.18 -3.55 0.67
N ASN A 158 -8.07 -4.23 0.97
CA ASN A 158 -6.71 -3.84 0.56
C ASN A 158 -6.34 -2.41 0.99
N ARG A 159 -6.74 -2.02 2.20
CA ARG A 159 -6.46 -0.73 2.81
C ARG A 159 -5.69 -0.90 4.10
N LEU A 160 -4.88 0.10 4.42
CA LEU A 160 -4.27 0.27 5.72
C LEU A 160 -4.10 1.76 5.99
N ASP A 161 -4.57 2.22 7.14
CA ASP A 161 -4.35 3.60 7.54
C ASP A 161 -2.84 3.88 7.68
N PRO A 162 -2.33 5.05 7.23
CA PRO A 162 -0.89 5.34 7.21
C PRO A 162 -0.19 5.15 8.57
N GLU A 163 -0.87 5.49 9.68
CA GLU A 163 -0.31 5.33 11.02
C GLU A 163 -0.23 3.86 11.45
N LEU A 164 -1.23 3.06 11.07
CA LEU A 164 -1.18 1.62 11.32
C LEU A 164 -0.07 0.98 10.49
N ALA A 165 0.19 1.50 9.29
CA ALA A 165 1.28 1.08 8.44
C ALA A 165 2.65 1.41 9.08
N ILE A 166 2.83 2.62 9.62
CA ILE A 166 4.04 3.01 10.35
C ILE A 166 4.21 2.17 11.61
N LEU A 167 3.14 1.98 12.38
CA LEU A 167 3.14 1.14 13.58
C LEU A 167 3.54 -0.31 13.27
N ALA A 168 3.01 -0.87 12.18
CA ALA A 168 3.38 -2.20 11.69
C ALA A 168 4.86 -2.27 11.31
N SER A 169 5.35 -1.28 10.54
CA SER A 169 6.76 -1.21 10.15
C SER A 169 7.71 -1.13 11.35
N GLN A 170 7.39 -0.27 12.32
CA GLN A 170 8.20 -0.11 13.54
C GLN A 170 8.26 -1.40 14.36
N PHE A 171 7.13 -2.09 14.50
CA PHE A 171 7.08 -3.37 15.22
C PHE A 171 7.87 -4.47 14.52
N ALA A 172 7.81 -4.51 13.19
CA ALA A 172 8.54 -5.48 12.37
C ALA A 172 10.03 -5.13 12.16
N GLY A 173 10.44 -3.90 12.48
CA GLY A 173 11.81 -3.44 12.23
C GLY A 173 12.13 -3.21 10.75
N VAL A 174 11.11 -2.88 9.93
CA VAL A 174 11.26 -2.54 8.51
C VAL A 174 11.05 -1.05 8.27
N ASP A 175 11.32 -0.58 7.05
CA ASP A 175 11.16 0.83 6.71
C ASP A 175 9.69 1.28 6.81
N SER A 176 9.47 2.48 7.36
CA SER A 176 8.13 3.03 7.58
C SER A 176 7.42 3.44 6.28
N SER A 177 8.15 3.58 5.16
CA SER A 177 7.57 3.93 3.87
C SER A 177 6.93 2.75 3.15
N SER A 178 7.39 1.52 3.38
CA SER A 178 6.88 0.31 2.70
C SER A 178 5.37 0.17 2.88
N GLY A 179 4.87 0.41 4.08
CA GLY A 179 3.44 0.38 4.38
C GLY A 179 2.61 1.37 3.54
N LEU A 180 3.17 2.54 3.21
CA LEU A 180 2.53 3.55 2.36
C LEU A 180 2.60 3.18 0.87
N VAL A 181 3.65 2.44 0.44
CA VAL A 181 3.78 1.91 -0.92
C VAL A 181 2.70 0.87 -1.17
N VAL A 182 2.59 -0.13 -0.29
CA VAL A 182 1.66 -1.26 -0.46
C VAL A 182 0.20 -0.86 -0.28
N SER A 183 -0.07 0.28 0.37
CA SER A 183 -1.41 0.89 0.44
C SER A 183 -1.70 1.83 -0.74
N GLY A 184 -0.74 2.05 -1.65
CA GLY A 184 -0.89 2.92 -2.82
C GLY A 184 -0.91 4.42 -2.54
N LEU A 185 -0.40 4.85 -1.38
CA LEU A 185 -0.32 6.27 -1.04
C LEU A 185 0.89 6.94 -1.69
N VAL A 186 2.02 6.23 -1.68
CA VAL A 186 3.25 6.62 -2.37
C VAL A 186 3.65 5.53 -3.36
N THR A 187 4.47 5.90 -4.34
CA THR A 187 5.06 4.94 -5.28
C THR A 187 6.29 4.27 -4.67
N ASP A 188 6.64 3.10 -5.17
CA ASP A 188 7.90 2.40 -4.87
C ASP A 188 9.13 3.29 -5.12
N ARG A 189 9.12 4.08 -6.20
CA ARG A 189 10.17 5.05 -6.50
C ARG A 189 10.25 6.19 -5.50
N GLU A 190 9.11 6.72 -5.05
CA GLU A 190 9.08 7.76 -4.01
C GLU A 190 9.64 7.23 -2.68
N ALA A 191 9.44 5.94 -2.39
CA ALA A 191 10.01 5.23 -1.25
C ALA A 191 11.48 4.83 -1.41
N GLY A 192 12.08 5.05 -2.58
CA GLY A 192 13.47 4.68 -2.85
C GLY A 192 13.70 3.17 -2.99
N TRP A 193 12.66 2.40 -3.32
CA TRP A 193 12.83 0.98 -3.62
C TRP A 193 13.73 0.79 -4.85
N PRO A 194 14.59 -0.25 -4.87
CA PRO A 194 15.46 -0.51 -6.01
C PRO A 194 14.68 -0.68 -7.31
N LEU A 195 15.19 -0.09 -8.39
CA LEU A 195 14.71 -0.40 -9.74
C LEU A 195 14.87 -1.89 -10.00
N TYR A 196 13.81 -2.54 -10.47
CA TYR A 196 13.74 -3.99 -10.67
C TYR A 196 13.94 -4.82 -9.39
N GLY A 197 13.76 -4.23 -8.20
CA GLY A 197 13.97 -4.95 -6.94
C GLY A 197 13.10 -6.21 -6.81
N ARG A 198 11.83 -6.14 -7.22
CA ARG A 198 10.91 -7.29 -7.18
C ARG A 198 11.34 -8.39 -8.15
N GLU A 199 11.75 -8.01 -9.35
CA GLU A 199 12.22 -8.93 -10.38
C GLU A 199 13.51 -9.63 -9.98
N ASN A 200 14.44 -8.89 -9.37
CA ASN A 200 15.71 -9.43 -8.88
C ASN A 200 15.47 -10.41 -7.73
N ALA A 201 14.70 -10.00 -6.71
CA ALA A 201 14.36 -10.88 -5.58
C ALA A 201 13.64 -12.15 -6.04
N LEU A 202 12.75 -12.06 -7.02
CA LEU A 202 12.07 -13.21 -7.60
C LEU A 202 13.01 -14.13 -8.38
N SER A 203 13.99 -13.56 -9.09
CA SER A 203 14.97 -14.31 -9.88
C SER A 203 16.00 -15.04 -9.01
N GLU A 204 16.26 -14.53 -7.81
CA GLU A 204 17.21 -15.12 -6.84
C GLU A 204 16.63 -16.31 -6.07
N LEU A 205 15.31 -16.50 -6.08
CA LEU A 205 14.68 -17.64 -5.41
C LEU A 205 15.14 -19.00 -5.97
N GLY A 206 15.32 -19.96 -5.06
CA GLY A 206 15.43 -21.37 -5.43
C GLY A 206 14.13 -21.93 -6.02
N ASP A 207 14.21 -23.05 -6.73
CA ASP A 207 13.03 -23.66 -7.35
C ASP A 207 11.94 -24.01 -6.32
N VAL A 208 12.34 -24.50 -5.14
CA VAL A 208 11.42 -24.85 -4.05
C VAL A 208 10.73 -23.61 -3.49
N GLU A 209 11.50 -22.55 -3.19
CA GLU A 209 10.96 -21.30 -2.65
C GLU A 209 10.03 -20.61 -3.65
N LEU A 210 10.35 -20.68 -4.94
CA LEU A 210 9.49 -20.17 -6.01
C LEU A 210 8.17 -20.95 -6.06
N ILE A 211 8.21 -22.29 -5.96
CA ILE A 211 6.99 -23.12 -5.92
C ILE A 211 6.16 -22.77 -4.68
N ASP A 212 6.78 -22.61 -3.51
CA ASP A 212 6.09 -22.24 -2.27
C ASP A 212 5.41 -20.86 -2.40
N LEU A 213 6.09 -19.88 -3.01
CA LEU A 213 5.52 -18.56 -3.29
C LEU A 213 4.31 -18.65 -4.24
N VAL A 214 4.42 -19.44 -5.31
CA VAL A 214 3.29 -19.70 -6.23
C VAL A 214 2.13 -20.34 -5.48
N SER A 215 2.38 -21.38 -4.69
CA SER A 215 1.36 -22.05 -3.88
C SER A 215 0.67 -21.11 -2.91
N ALA A 216 1.43 -20.24 -2.22
CA ALA A 216 0.88 -19.24 -1.32
C ALA A 216 -0.03 -18.23 -2.04
N ARG A 217 0.39 -17.73 -3.21
CA ARG A 217 -0.41 -16.78 -4.02
C ARG A 217 -1.68 -17.42 -4.56
N LEU A 218 -1.60 -18.66 -5.07
CA LEU A 218 -2.77 -19.41 -5.53
C LEU A 218 -3.74 -19.75 -4.39
N ALA A 219 -3.24 -20.04 -3.19
CA ALA A 219 -4.08 -20.26 -2.02
C ALA A 219 -4.88 -18.99 -1.64
N SER A 220 -4.26 -17.80 -1.73
CA SER A 220 -4.98 -16.53 -1.52
C SER A 220 -6.05 -16.33 -2.58
N LEU A 221 -5.70 -16.50 -3.86
CA LEU A 221 -6.63 -16.38 -4.98
C LEU A 221 -7.84 -17.32 -4.80
N ARG A 222 -7.61 -18.59 -4.44
CA ARG A 222 -8.67 -19.57 -4.19
C ARG A 222 -9.64 -19.11 -3.09
N ARG A 223 -9.13 -18.58 -1.97
CA ARG A 223 -9.98 -18.08 -0.88
C ARG A 223 -10.86 -16.92 -1.35
N LYS A 224 -10.30 -15.99 -2.14
CA LYS A 224 -11.04 -14.86 -2.71
C LYS A 224 -12.11 -15.33 -3.69
N THR A 225 -11.76 -16.19 -4.64
CA THR A 225 -12.71 -16.73 -5.62
C THR A 225 -13.83 -17.50 -4.94
N LYS A 226 -13.54 -18.33 -3.93
CA LYS A 226 -14.58 -19.03 -3.17
C LYS A 226 -15.55 -18.06 -2.49
N LYS A 227 -15.04 -17.03 -1.82
CA LYS A 227 -15.87 -16.03 -1.15
C LYS A 227 -16.79 -15.29 -2.14
N GLN A 228 -16.31 -15.04 -3.36
CA GLN A 228 -17.10 -14.41 -4.41
C GLN A 228 -18.23 -15.34 -4.89
N VAL A 229 -17.92 -16.61 -5.16
CA VAL A 229 -18.94 -17.60 -5.54
C VAL A 229 -20.00 -17.76 -4.45
N ASP A 230 -19.59 -17.90 -3.19
CA ASP A 230 -20.52 -18.05 -2.06
C ASP A 230 -21.43 -16.80 -1.90
N ALA A 231 -20.94 -15.60 -2.23
CA ALA A 231 -21.71 -14.36 -2.19
C ALA A 231 -22.70 -14.24 -3.36
N ASP A 232 -22.30 -14.66 -4.54
CA ASP A 232 -23.16 -14.70 -5.73
C ASP A 232 -24.32 -15.70 -5.51
N ASP A 233 -24.01 -16.89 -4.99
CA ASP A 233 -25.02 -17.90 -4.65
C ASP A 233 -26.02 -17.38 -3.59
N ALA A 234 -25.53 -16.67 -2.56
CA ALA A 234 -26.39 -16.06 -1.55
C ALA A 234 -27.31 -14.96 -2.14
N ALA A 235 -26.80 -14.17 -3.09
CA ALA A 235 -27.59 -13.15 -3.78
C ALA A 235 -28.69 -13.76 -4.64
N VAL A 236 -28.40 -14.86 -5.35
CA VAL A 236 -29.39 -15.61 -6.13
C VAL A 236 -30.47 -16.18 -5.22
N ASN A 237 -30.09 -16.88 -4.14
CA ASN A 237 -31.05 -17.46 -3.19
C ASN A 237 -31.94 -16.38 -2.52
N TYR A 238 -31.39 -15.21 -2.22
CA TYR A 238 -32.15 -14.09 -1.68
C TYR A 238 -33.20 -13.57 -2.66
N LEU A 239 -32.82 -13.41 -3.94
CA LEU A 239 -33.74 -12.99 -4.99
C LEU A 239 -34.86 -14.03 -5.23
N GLU A 240 -34.53 -15.32 -5.16
CA GLU A 240 -35.52 -16.40 -5.26
C GLU A 240 -36.48 -16.42 -4.05
N SER A 241 -36.01 -16.06 -2.84
CA SER A 241 -36.85 -15.97 -1.64
C SER A 241 -37.78 -14.76 -1.58
N LEU A 242 -37.58 -13.78 -2.48
CA LEU A 242 -38.43 -12.60 -2.63
C LEU A 242 -39.47 -12.75 -3.77
N GLY A 243 -39.44 -13.86 -4.52
CA GLY A 243 -40.47 -14.30 -5.47
C GLY A 243 -41.37 -15.39 -4.93
#